data_AF-A0A2S7SZ86-F1
#
_entry.id   AF-A0A2S7SZ86-F1
#
_cell.length_a   1.000
_cell.length_b   1.000
_cell.length_c   1.000
_cell.angle_alpha   90.00
_cell.angle_beta   90.00
_cell.angle_gamma   90.00
#
_symmetry.space_group_name_H-M   'P 1'
#
loop_
_entity.id
_entity.type
_entity.pdbx_description
1 polymer ?
#
loop_
_entity_poly.entity_id
_entity_poly.type
_entity_poly.pdbx_seq_one_letter_code
_entity_poly.pdbx_strand_id
1 'polypeptide(L)'
;MTFSIIGSGNIAWFFGKRLAAGGHQCKGVYGRNATAVKELADGLLSNRFGAINEVRDEDADVCFLAVSDASIEEVAKQLHFKKTILVHMSGAQPLDIIKDAAKDHAVLWPVYSILKNNTPGHREIPIAWEVSSDRAKRFVLEMGHAITDNLFEAKDAKRKWLHLSAVMTNNFINHLLAINEQICKENNLPASTLQPMIAQTFERVKSASPKAVQTGPAIRQDITTIEQHKVLLADHPELLKVYEALTESIQAMHHPKALS
;
A
#
# COMPACT_ATOMS: atom_id res chain seq x y z
N MET A 1 -10.73 -7.38 -22.41
CA MET A 1 -11.09 -8.26 -21.27
C MET A 1 -12.16 -7.64 -20.40
N THR A 2 -12.85 -8.48 -19.63
CA THR A 2 -13.88 -8.15 -18.66
C THR A 2 -13.38 -8.40 -17.24
N PHE A 3 -13.83 -7.60 -16.27
CA PHE A 3 -13.44 -7.78 -14.87
C PHE A 3 -14.62 -7.60 -13.92
N SER A 4 -14.50 -8.18 -12.74
CA SER A 4 -15.35 -7.89 -11.58
C SER A 4 -14.49 -7.49 -10.38
N ILE A 5 -15.08 -6.79 -9.41
CA ILE A 5 -14.40 -6.37 -8.19
C ILE A 5 -15.18 -6.84 -6.97
N ILE A 6 -14.50 -7.46 -6.01
CA ILE A 6 -15.00 -7.69 -4.66
C ILE A 6 -14.33 -6.70 -3.72
N GLY A 7 -15.09 -5.76 -3.19
CA GLY A 7 -14.63 -4.63 -2.38
C GLY A 7 -14.95 -3.27 -3.00
N SER A 8 -14.97 -2.24 -2.16
CA SER A 8 -15.35 -0.86 -2.55
C SER A 8 -14.42 0.20 -1.95
N GLY A 9 -13.22 -0.20 -1.52
CA GLY A 9 -12.22 0.69 -0.91
C GLY A 9 -11.41 1.50 -1.92
N ASN A 10 -10.38 2.21 -1.45
CA ASN A 10 -9.54 3.08 -2.28
C ASN A 10 -8.93 2.35 -3.49
N ILE A 11 -8.41 1.14 -3.27
CA ILE A 11 -7.75 0.36 -4.33
C ILE A 11 -8.76 -0.14 -5.37
N ALA A 12 -9.98 -0.51 -4.95
CA ALA A 12 -11.07 -0.90 -5.85
C ALA A 12 -11.44 0.24 -6.81
N TRP A 13 -11.58 1.46 -6.27
CA TRP A 13 -11.84 2.66 -7.06
C TRP A 13 -10.70 2.97 -8.04
N PHE A 14 -9.46 2.88 -7.58
CA PHE A 14 -8.29 3.16 -8.41
C PHE A 14 -8.15 2.16 -9.56
N PHE A 15 -8.16 0.86 -9.27
CA PHE A 15 -8.06 -0.19 -10.29
C PHE A 15 -9.25 -0.16 -11.24
N GLY A 16 -10.48 -0.10 -10.71
CA GLY A 16 -11.69 -0.08 -11.53
C GLY A 16 -11.67 1.05 -12.56
N LYS A 17 -11.37 2.29 -12.13
CA LYS A 17 -11.32 3.45 -13.03
C LYS A 17 -10.21 3.33 -14.07
N ARG A 18 -9.01 2.87 -13.66
CA ARG A 18 -7.87 2.70 -14.58
C ARG A 18 -8.12 1.60 -15.61
N LEU A 19 -8.69 0.48 -15.20
CA LEU A 19 -9.06 -0.62 -16.11
C LEU A 19 -10.15 -0.18 -17.08
N ALA A 20 -11.19 0.52 -16.60
CA ALA A 20 -12.24 1.06 -17.46
C ALA A 20 -11.69 2.05 -18.50
N ALA A 21 -10.82 2.97 -18.08
CA ALA A 21 -10.14 3.91 -18.98
C ALA A 21 -9.22 3.21 -19.99
N GLY A 22 -8.67 2.04 -19.64
CA GLY A 22 -7.89 1.18 -20.54
C GLY A 22 -8.73 0.32 -21.48
N GLY A 23 -10.07 0.50 -21.51
CA GLY A 23 -10.98 -0.23 -22.41
C GLY A 23 -11.45 -1.59 -21.87
N HIS A 24 -11.17 -1.92 -20.62
CA HIS A 24 -11.72 -3.12 -19.98
C HIS A 24 -13.12 -2.86 -19.42
N GLN A 25 -13.98 -3.88 -19.45
CA GLN A 25 -15.38 -3.71 -19.01
C GLN A 25 -15.60 -4.29 -17.61
N CYS A 26 -16.13 -3.46 -16.70
CA CYS A 26 -16.62 -3.94 -15.41
C CYS A 26 -17.95 -4.68 -15.61
N LYS A 27 -18.02 -5.93 -15.14
CA LYS A 27 -19.21 -6.81 -15.19
C LYS A 27 -19.92 -6.94 -13.86
N GLY A 28 -19.31 -6.46 -12.77
CA GLY A 28 -19.93 -6.50 -11.45
C GLY A 28 -19.03 -5.97 -10.34
N VAL A 29 -19.66 -5.34 -9.34
CA VAL A 29 -19.01 -4.93 -8.09
C VAL A 29 -19.74 -5.56 -6.92
N TYR A 30 -19.01 -6.19 -6.01
CA TYR A 30 -19.60 -6.96 -4.92
C TYR A 30 -18.97 -6.61 -3.58
N GLY A 31 -19.71 -6.77 -2.49
CA GLY A 31 -19.16 -6.52 -1.15
C GLY A 31 -20.24 -6.45 -0.08
N ARG A 32 -19.80 -6.12 1.15
CA ARG A 32 -20.67 -6.05 2.33
C ARG A 32 -21.44 -4.74 2.44
N ASN A 33 -20.87 -3.63 1.96
CA ASN A 33 -21.48 -2.32 2.03
C ASN A 33 -22.22 -2.04 0.71
N ALA A 34 -23.52 -2.29 0.69
CA ALA A 34 -24.35 -2.13 -0.51
C ALA A 34 -24.28 -0.71 -1.10
N THR A 35 -24.25 0.33 -0.27
CA THR A 35 -24.16 1.73 -0.73
C THR A 35 -22.83 1.99 -1.45
N ALA A 36 -21.71 1.64 -0.84
CA ALA A 36 -20.39 1.86 -1.42
C ALA A 36 -20.12 0.98 -2.65
N VAL A 37 -20.65 -0.24 -2.65
CA VAL A 37 -20.60 -1.17 -3.79
C VAL A 37 -21.40 -0.61 -4.97
N LYS A 38 -22.62 -0.12 -4.72
CA LYS A 38 -23.43 0.55 -5.75
C LYS A 38 -22.74 1.81 -6.28
N GLU A 39 -22.19 2.64 -5.41
CA GLU A 39 -21.45 3.86 -5.81
C GLU A 39 -20.30 3.53 -6.77
N LEU A 40 -19.50 2.50 -6.46
CA LEU A 40 -18.43 2.04 -7.34
C LEU A 40 -18.97 1.45 -8.64
N ALA A 41 -20.04 0.64 -8.60
CA ALA A 41 -20.64 0.09 -9.81
C ALA A 41 -21.15 1.19 -10.76
N ASP A 42 -21.87 2.18 -10.23
CA ASP A 42 -22.36 3.35 -10.97
C ASP A 42 -21.17 4.11 -11.58
N GLY A 43 -20.11 4.34 -10.80
CA GLY A 43 -18.88 5.01 -11.27
C GLY A 43 -18.09 4.23 -12.33
N LEU A 44 -18.33 2.93 -12.47
CA LEU A 44 -17.73 2.05 -13.48
C LEU A 44 -18.70 1.68 -14.61
N LEU A 45 -19.90 2.26 -14.62
CA LEU A 45 -20.97 1.95 -15.58
C LEU A 45 -21.32 0.44 -15.62
N SER A 46 -21.22 -0.23 -14.47
CA SER A 46 -21.62 -1.63 -14.30
C SER A 46 -23.08 -1.70 -13.87
N ASN A 47 -23.88 -2.49 -14.58
CA ASN A 47 -25.29 -2.73 -14.25
C ASN A 47 -25.49 -3.80 -13.17
N ARG A 48 -24.42 -4.47 -12.73
CA ARG A 48 -24.48 -5.52 -11.69
C ARG A 48 -23.70 -5.09 -10.45
N PHE A 49 -24.35 -5.19 -9.31
CA PHE A 49 -23.74 -5.03 -8.00
C PHE A 49 -24.50 -5.82 -6.95
N GLY A 50 -23.82 -6.31 -5.90
CA GLY A 50 -24.48 -7.15 -4.90
C GLY A 50 -23.58 -7.70 -3.80
N ALA A 51 -24.03 -8.76 -3.14
CA ALA A 51 -23.28 -9.48 -2.12
C ALA A 51 -22.24 -10.43 -2.74
N ILE A 52 -21.25 -10.83 -1.94
CA ILE A 52 -20.12 -11.68 -2.37
C ILE A 52 -20.61 -13.05 -2.88
N ASN A 53 -21.65 -13.60 -2.27
CA ASN A 53 -22.24 -14.88 -2.66
C ASN A 53 -23.04 -14.82 -3.97
N GLU A 54 -23.17 -13.65 -4.62
CA GLU A 54 -23.80 -13.48 -5.93
C GLU A 54 -22.79 -13.54 -7.08
N VAL A 55 -21.49 -13.57 -6.77
CA VAL A 55 -20.42 -13.71 -7.76
C VAL A 55 -20.46 -15.12 -8.36
N ARG A 56 -20.34 -15.25 -9.68
CA ARG A 56 -20.28 -16.55 -10.38
C ARG A 56 -19.01 -16.66 -11.20
N ASP A 57 -18.55 -17.90 -11.39
CA ASP A 57 -17.52 -18.20 -12.38
C ASP A 57 -18.00 -17.81 -13.78
N GLU A 58 -17.09 -17.39 -14.64
CA GLU A 58 -17.34 -16.98 -16.04
C GLU A 58 -18.11 -15.66 -16.23
N ASP A 59 -18.59 -15.00 -15.16
CA ASP A 59 -19.19 -13.66 -15.25
C ASP A 59 -18.21 -12.60 -15.79
N ALA A 60 -16.92 -12.83 -15.54
CA ALA A 60 -15.82 -12.01 -16.02
C ALA A 60 -14.56 -12.87 -16.22
N ASP A 61 -13.64 -12.37 -17.03
CA ASP A 61 -12.33 -13.00 -17.24
C ASP A 61 -11.49 -13.00 -15.94
N VAL A 62 -11.56 -11.90 -15.19
CA VAL A 62 -10.80 -11.66 -13.97
C VAL A 62 -11.71 -11.13 -12.85
N CYS A 63 -11.50 -11.62 -11.62
CA CYS A 63 -12.13 -11.09 -10.41
C CYS A 63 -11.06 -10.55 -9.47
N PHE A 64 -11.19 -9.28 -9.10
CA PHE A 64 -10.26 -8.60 -8.21
C PHE A 64 -10.78 -8.60 -6.76
N LEU A 65 -10.02 -9.23 -5.85
CA LEU A 65 -10.21 -9.13 -4.40
C LEU A 65 -9.55 -7.84 -3.87
N ALA A 66 -10.34 -6.77 -3.82
CA ALA A 66 -9.98 -5.46 -3.30
C ALA A 66 -10.51 -5.26 -1.87
N VAL A 67 -10.22 -6.23 -1.01
CA VAL A 67 -10.61 -6.27 0.41
C VAL A 67 -9.38 -6.08 1.31
N SER A 68 -9.58 -5.89 2.62
CA SER A 68 -8.47 -5.86 3.57
C SER A 68 -7.74 -7.19 3.61
N ASP A 69 -6.43 -7.15 3.87
CA ASP A 69 -5.57 -8.32 4.00
C ASP A 69 -6.16 -9.42 4.90
N ALA A 70 -6.69 -9.01 6.07
CA ALA A 70 -7.31 -9.91 7.04
C ALA A 70 -8.59 -10.61 6.54
N SER A 71 -9.23 -10.09 5.49
CA SER A 71 -10.47 -10.65 4.94
C SER A 71 -10.26 -11.45 3.67
N ILE A 72 -9.04 -11.48 3.11
CA ILE A 72 -8.77 -12.16 1.83
C ILE A 72 -9.14 -13.64 1.90
N GLU A 73 -8.66 -14.36 2.91
CA GLU A 73 -8.90 -15.80 3.04
C GLU A 73 -10.39 -16.13 3.24
N GLU A 74 -11.07 -15.40 4.13
CA GLU A 74 -12.50 -15.59 4.43
C GLU A 74 -13.38 -15.33 3.20
N VAL A 75 -13.06 -14.29 2.44
CA VAL A 75 -13.78 -13.97 1.19
C VAL A 75 -13.47 -15.01 0.12
N ALA A 76 -12.22 -15.43 -0.02
CA ALA A 76 -11.82 -16.44 -1.00
C ALA A 76 -12.54 -17.78 -0.78
N LYS A 77 -12.76 -18.20 0.48
CA LYS A 77 -13.52 -19.43 0.82
C LYS A 77 -14.96 -19.45 0.29
N GLN A 78 -15.54 -18.30 -0.06
CA GLN A 78 -16.89 -18.20 -0.61
C GLN A 78 -16.92 -18.35 -2.14
N LEU A 79 -15.75 -18.40 -2.79
CA LEU A 79 -15.59 -18.37 -4.23
C LEU A 79 -15.08 -19.72 -4.74
N HIS A 80 -15.51 -20.09 -5.94
CA HIS A 80 -15.10 -21.32 -6.61
C HIS A 80 -15.01 -21.08 -8.12
N PHE A 81 -13.86 -20.62 -8.60
CA PHE A 81 -13.61 -20.29 -10.00
C PHE A 81 -12.78 -21.36 -10.71
N LYS A 82 -13.36 -21.94 -11.76
CA LYS A 82 -12.67 -22.87 -12.66
C LYS A 82 -12.11 -22.16 -13.88
N LYS A 83 -12.73 -21.05 -14.30
CA LYS A 83 -12.32 -20.28 -15.49
C LYS A 83 -11.97 -18.83 -15.17
N THR A 84 -12.69 -18.15 -14.28
CA THR A 84 -12.35 -16.78 -13.87
C THR A 84 -11.03 -16.77 -13.09
N ILE A 85 -10.14 -15.84 -13.42
CA ILE A 85 -8.87 -15.68 -12.72
C ILE A 85 -9.11 -14.84 -11.47
N LEU A 86 -8.62 -15.29 -10.31
CA LEU A 86 -8.76 -14.55 -9.06
C LEU A 86 -7.49 -13.78 -8.73
N VAL A 87 -7.60 -12.48 -8.49
CA VAL A 87 -6.46 -11.61 -8.22
C VAL A 87 -6.65 -10.90 -6.89
N HIS A 88 -5.77 -11.13 -5.91
CA HIS A 88 -5.76 -10.30 -4.71
C HIS A 88 -4.74 -9.16 -4.83
N MET A 89 -4.91 -8.12 -4.04
CA MET A 89 -4.11 -6.89 -4.16
C MET A 89 -3.20 -6.61 -2.95
N SER A 90 -3.04 -7.55 -2.02
CA SER A 90 -2.16 -7.40 -0.87
C SER A 90 -0.68 -7.51 -1.23
N GLY A 91 0.14 -6.64 -0.64
CA GLY A 91 1.60 -6.73 -0.65
C GLY A 91 2.18 -7.72 0.38
N ALA A 92 1.40 -8.10 1.39
CA ALA A 92 1.87 -8.92 2.51
C ALA A 92 1.37 -10.37 2.46
N GLN A 93 0.20 -10.61 1.88
CA GLN A 93 -0.38 -11.95 1.80
C GLN A 93 0.27 -12.79 0.68
N PRO A 94 0.47 -14.10 0.92
CA PRO A 94 1.02 -15.01 -0.09
C PRO A 94 0.00 -15.27 -1.19
N LEU A 95 0.47 -15.51 -2.42
CA LEU A 95 -0.38 -15.88 -3.55
C LEU A 95 -1.33 -17.06 -3.22
N ASP A 96 -0.80 -18.05 -2.52
CA ASP A 96 -1.48 -19.31 -2.22
C ASP A 96 -2.67 -19.16 -1.24
N ILE A 97 -2.87 -18.00 -0.61
CA ILE A 97 -4.01 -17.75 0.27
C ILE A 97 -5.36 -17.88 -0.44
N ILE A 98 -5.36 -17.75 -1.78
CA ILE A 98 -6.55 -17.86 -2.63
C ILE A 98 -6.53 -19.10 -3.55
N LYS A 99 -5.60 -20.04 -3.36
CA LYS A 99 -5.40 -21.18 -4.29
C LYS A 99 -6.61 -22.09 -4.42
N ASP A 100 -7.35 -22.30 -3.32
CA ASP A 100 -8.50 -23.21 -3.31
C ASP A 100 -9.76 -22.55 -3.90
N ALA A 101 -9.76 -21.22 -3.98
CA ALA A 101 -10.86 -20.44 -4.53
C ALA A 101 -10.83 -20.36 -6.06
N ALA A 102 -9.67 -20.50 -6.69
CA ALA A 102 -9.53 -20.39 -8.14
C ALA A 102 -8.37 -21.21 -8.71
N LYS A 103 -8.64 -21.93 -9.82
CA LYS A 103 -7.62 -22.68 -10.57
C LYS A 103 -6.45 -21.79 -11.00
N ASP A 104 -6.76 -20.63 -11.56
CA ASP A 104 -5.77 -19.63 -11.98
C ASP A 104 -5.91 -18.41 -11.07
N HIS A 105 -4.81 -17.99 -10.44
CA HIS A 105 -4.83 -16.92 -9.46
C HIS A 105 -3.54 -16.11 -9.49
N ALA A 106 -3.61 -14.88 -8.97
CA ALA A 106 -2.50 -13.93 -9.00
C ALA A 106 -2.53 -12.92 -7.86
N VAL A 107 -1.40 -12.22 -7.72
CA VAL A 107 -1.26 -10.98 -6.97
C VAL A 107 -1.02 -9.85 -7.95
N LEU A 108 -1.70 -8.72 -7.74
CA LEU A 108 -1.40 -7.47 -8.44
C LEU A 108 -1.47 -6.31 -7.44
N TRP A 109 -0.33 -5.94 -6.88
CA TRP A 109 -0.24 -5.02 -5.76
C TRP A 109 0.49 -3.72 -6.15
N PRO A 110 -0.16 -2.55 -6.06
CA PRO A 110 0.49 -1.26 -6.23
C PRO A 110 1.35 -0.91 -5.02
N VAL A 111 2.62 -0.59 -5.24
CA VAL A 111 3.52 -0.06 -4.21
C VAL A 111 3.27 1.44 -4.05
N TYR A 112 2.06 1.79 -3.62
CA TYR A 112 1.59 3.17 -3.59
C TYR A 112 0.52 3.39 -2.52
N SER A 113 0.51 4.58 -1.89
CA SER A 113 -0.55 4.99 -0.97
C SER A 113 -1.71 5.59 -1.75
N ILE A 114 -2.78 4.80 -1.95
CA ILE A 114 -3.92 5.16 -2.79
C ILE A 114 -5.07 5.67 -1.93
N LEU A 115 -5.59 6.84 -2.29
CA LEU A 115 -6.80 7.43 -1.71
C LEU A 115 -7.85 7.63 -2.80
N LYS A 116 -9.11 7.23 -2.54
CA LYS A 116 -10.19 7.27 -3.54
C LYS A 116 -10.42 8.66 -4.16
N ASN A 117 -10.23 9.71 -3.36
CA ASN A 117 -10.46 11.11 -3.76
C ASN A 117 -9.18 11.83 -4.20
N ASN A 118 -8.04 11.13 -4.20
CA ASN A 118 -6.76 11.69 -4.62
C ASN A 118 -5.89 10.57 -5.20
N THR A 119 -6.37 9.98 -6.30
CA THR A 119 -5.63 8.94 -7.01
C THR A 119 -4.52 9.57 -7.85
N PRO A 120 -3.34 8.92 -7.99
CA PRO A 120 -2.28 9.44 -8.84
C PRO A 120 -2.76 9.60 -10.28
N GLY A 121 -2.40 10.70 -10.95
CA GLY A 121 -2.76 10.97 -12.35
C GLY A 121 -1.81 10.35 -13.37
N HIS A 122 -0.53 10.20 -13.03
CA HIS A 122 0.49 9.59 -13.88
C HIS A 122 0.34 8.06 -13.97
N ARG A 123 1.07 7.44 -14.91
CA ARG A 123 1.08 5.99 -15.14
C ARG A 123 2.31 5.29 -14.57
N GLU A 124 3.32 6.02 -14.10
CA GLU A 124 4.53 5.49 -13.46
C GLU A 124 4.29 5.02 -12.01
N ILE A 125 3.37 4.08 -11.81
CA ILE A 125 2.99 3.57 -10.50
C ILE A 125 3.56 2.15 -10.38
N PRO A 126 4.56 1.89 -9.53
CA PRO A 126 5.13 0.55 -9.45
C PRO A 126 4.07 -0.46 -9.00
N ILE A 127 3.81 -1.48 -9.82
CA ILE A 127 2.89 -2.56 -9.49
C ILE A 127 3.64 -3.90 -9.55
N ALA A 128 3.67 -4.57 -8.41
CA ALA A 128 4.24 -5.89 -8.24
C ALA A 128 3.21 -6.96 -8.64
N TRP A 129 3.66 -7.98 -9.37
CA TRP A 129 2.83 -9.14 -9.68
C TRP A 129 3.48 -10.48 -9.33
N GLU A 130 2.65 -11.47 -9.04
CA GLU A 130 2.98 -12.89 -8.85
C GLU A 130 1.80 -13.72 -9.38
N VAL A 131 2.03 -14.88 -10.00
CA VAL A 131 1.00 -15.63 -10.72
C VAL A 131 1.17 -17.14 -10.55
N SER A 132 0.06 -17.89 -10.57
CA SER A 132 0.07 -19.36 -10.42
C SER A 132 0.28 -20.10 -11.74
N SER A 133 0.05 -19.46 -12.88
CA SER A 133 0.10 -20.10 -14.21
C SER A 133 0.43 -19.11 -15.33
N ASP A 134 0.84 -19.63 -16.50
CA ASP A 134 1.02 -18.83 -17.72
C ASP A 134 -0.29 -18.19 -18.20
N ARG A 135 -1.43 -18.83 -17.91
CA ARG A 135 -2.74 -18.24 -18.17
C ARG A 135 -2.93 -17.01 -17.30
N ALA A 136 -2.77 -17.12 -15.98
CA ALA A 136 -2.87 -15.97 -15.07
C ALA A 136 -1.90 -14.85 -15.47
N LYS A 137 -0.66 -15.19 -15.84
CA LYS A 137 0.34 -14.24 -16.33
C LYS A 137 -0.15 -13.36 -17.47
N ARG A 138 -0.76 -13.96 -18.52
CA ARG A 138 -1.23 -13.20 -19.68
C ARG A 138 -2.30 -12.16 -19.31
N PHE A 139 -3.29 -12.55 -18.51
CA PHE A 139 -4.36 -11.63 -18.09
C PHE A 139 -3.85 -10.52 -17.16
N VAL A 140 -2.96 -10.88 -16.22
CA VAL A 140 -2.40 -9.91 -15.27
C VAL A 140 -1.51 -8.89 -15.96
N LEU A 141 -0.71 -9.29 -16.94
CA LEU A 141 0.10 -8.35 -17.72
C LEU A 141 -0.76 -7.44 -18.59
N GLU A 142 -1.78 -7.98 -19.28
CA GLU A 142 -2.70 -7.16 -20.09
C GLU A 142 -3.43 -6.11 -19.24
N MET A 143 -4.06 -6.54 -18.14
CA MET A 143 -4.78 -5.62 -17.25
C MET A 143 -3.84 -4.69 -16.47
N GLY A 144 -2.68 -5.17 -16.04
CA GLY A 144 -1.69 -4.34 -15.36
C GLY A 144 -1.18 -3.22 -16.25
N HIS A 145 -0.94 -3.49 -17.55
CA HIS A 145 -0.51 -2.47 -18.51
C HIS A 145 -1.59 -1.43 -18.82
N ALA A 146 -2.88 -1.72 -18.62
CA ALA A 146 -3.90 -0.68 -18.65
C ALA A 146 -3.74 0.32 -17.50
N ILE A 147 -3.19 -0.11 -16.36
CA ILE A 147 -3.08 0.68 -15.13
C ILE A 147 -1.75 1.46 -15.06
N THR A 148 -0.65 0.81 -15.43
CA THR A 148 0.69 1.36 -15.25
C THR A 148 1.67 0.99 -16.36
N ASP A 149 2.71 1.83 -16.49
CA ASP A 149 3.88 1.56 -17.33
C ASP A 149 5.02 0.88 -16.53
N ASN A 150 4.86 0.68 -15.21
CA ASN A 150 5.86 0.06 -14.33
C ASN A 150 5.32 -1.21 -13.66
N LEU A 151 5.34 -2.32 -14.41
CA LEU A 151 5.05 -3.65 -13.90
C LEU A 151 6.32 -4.45 -13.68
N PHE A 152 6.41 -5.15 -12.55
CA PHE A 152 7.54 -6.03 -12.25
C PHE A 152 7.12 -7.27 -11.46
N GLU A 153 7.83 -8.37 -11.66
CA GLU A 153 7.60 -9.60 -10.91
C GLU A 153 8.20 -9.51 -9.51
N ALA A 154 7.40 -9.79 -8.48
CA ALA A 154 7.88 -9.94 -7.11
C ALA A 154 7.14 -11.07 -6.40
N LYS A 155 7.84 -12.22 -6.30
CA LYS A 155 7.37 -13.39 -5.55
C LYS A 155 7.33 -13.14 -4.04
N ASP A 156 6.56 -13.95 -3.32
CA ASP A 156 6.19 -13.77 -1.91
C ASP A 156 7.28 -13.13 -1.02
N ALA A 157 8.46 -13.75 -0.91
CA ALA A 157 9.54 -13.25 -0.06
C ALA A 157 10.01 -11.82 -0.43
N LYS A 158 10.17 -11.52 -1.73
CA LYS A 158 10.55 -10.18 -2.20
C LYS A 158 9.43 -9.18 -1.98
N ARG A 159 8.17 -9.58 -2.23
CA ARG A 159 7.01 -8.73 -2.06
C ARG A 159 6.79 -8.33 -0.60
N LYS A 160 6.98 -9.25 0.34
CA LYS A 160 6.91 -8.97 1.79
C LYS A 160 7.96 -7.94 2.24
N TRP A 161 9.20 -8.07 1.79
CA TRP A 161 10.25 -7.07 2.06
C TRP A 161 9.93 -5.72 1.44
N LEU A 162 9.39 -5.71 0.23
CA LEU A 162 8.97 -4.49 -0.44
C LEU A 162 7.79 -3.82 0.27
N HIS A 163 6.82 -4.60 0.76
CA HIS A 163 5.69 -4.10 1.54
C HIS A 163 6.15 -3.48 2.86
N LEU A 164 7.01 -4.16 3.62
CA LEU A 164 7.63 -3.58 4.81
C LEU A 164 8.34 -2.25 4.49
N SER A 165 9.12 -2.23 3.42
CA SER A 165 9.82 -1.02 2.97
C SER A 165 8.82 0.10 2.64
N ALA A 166 7.71 -0.20 1.96
CA ALA A 166 6.68 0.78 1.64
C ALA A 166 5.99 1.35 2.90
N VAL A 167 5.70 0.50 3.89
CA VAL A 167 5.17 0.92 5.21
C VAL A 167 6.14 1.87 5.90
N MET A 168 7.44 1.55 5.91
CA MET A 168 8.46 2.42 6.49
C MET A 168 8.59 3.75 5.73
N THR A 169 8.55 3.72 4.40
CA THR A 169 8.69 4.92 3.55
C THR A 169 7.47 5.85 3.60
N ASN A 170 6.26 5.32 3.80
CA ASN A 170 5.05 6.14 3.78
C ASN A 170 4.37 6.23 5.14
N ASN A 171 3.92 5.11 5.70
CA ASN A 171 3.06 5.11 6.88
C ASN A 171 3.79 5.61 8.13
N PHE A 172 5.03 5.13 8.36
CA PHE A 172 5.81 5.56 9.52
C PHE A 172 6.25 7.01 9.40
N ILE A 173 6.71 7.44 8.22
CA ILE A 173 7.05 8.86 8.01
C ILE A 173 5.82 9.75 8.23
N ASN A 174 4.65 9.41 7.68
CA ASN A 174 3.43 10.18 7.90
C ASN A 174 3.04 10.25 9.38
N HIS A 175 3.20 9.14 10.13
CA HIS A 175 2.94 9.13 11.56
C HIS A 175 3.89 10.06 12.35
N LEU A 176 5.18 10.08 12.00
CA LEU A 176 6.14 11.02 12.60
C LEU A 176 5.78 12.48 12.32
N LEU A 177 5.26 12.78 11.13
CA LEU A 177 4.74 14.12 10.81
C LEU A 177 3.51 14.46 11.67
N ALA A 178 2.59 13.52 11.86
CA ALA A 178 1.41 13.71 12.71
C ALA A 178 1.79 13.93 14.18
N ILE A 179 2.80 13.21 14.68
CA ILE A 179 3.37 13.43 16.02
C ILE A 179 3.91 14.86 16.13
N ASN A 180 4.67 15.34 15.14
CA ASN A 180 5.21 16.70 15.15
C ASN A 180 4.10 17.76 15.16
N GLU A 181 3.02 17.56 14.39
CA GLU A 181 1.85 18.45 14.43
C GLU A 181 1.22 18.50 15.83
N GLN A 182 1.10 17.35 16.50
CA GLN A 182 0.57 17.26 17.86
C GLN A 182 1.48 17.99 18.86
N ILE A 183 2.80 17.77 18.82
CA ILE A 183 3.77 18.46 19.67
C ILE A 183 3.69 19.98 19.46
N CYS A 184 3.65 20.43 18.20
CA CYS A 184 3.50 21.86 17.90
C CYS A 184 2.22 22.43 18.50
N LYS A 185 1.10 21.72 18.36
CA LYS A 185 -0.19 22.14 18.91
C LYS A 185 -0.15 22.26 20.44
N GLU A 186 0.40 21.27 21.14
CA GLU A 186 0.50 21.24 22.60
C GLU A 186 1.39 22.38 23.15
N ASN A 187 2.42 22.75 22.39
CA ASN A 187 3.37 23.79 22.78
C ASN A 187 3.08 25.17 22.16
N ASN A 188 1.91 25.35 21.54
CA ASN A 188 1.51 26.60 20.85
C ASN A 188 2.53 27.08 19.80
N LEU A 189 3.17 26.14 19.10
CA LEU A 189 4.11 26.39 18.03
C LEU A 189 3.39 26.33 16.67
N PRO A 190 3.72 27.24 15.73
CA PRO A 190 3.18 27.18 14.37
C PRO A 190 3.80 26.01 13.59
N ALA A 191 3.05 24.92 13.40
CA ALA A 191 3.50 23.73 12.65
C ALA A 191 3.94 24.05 11.19
N SER A 192 3.45 25.16 10.63
CA SER A 192 3.88 25.66 9.31
C SER A 192 5.38 25.95 9.24
N THR A 193 6.04 26.23 10.37
CA THR A 193 7.49 26.46 10.42
C THR A 193 8.32 25.21 10.08
N LEU A 194 7.74 24.01 10.19
CA LEU A 194 8.41 22.75 9.83
C LEU A 194 8.27 22.40 8.34
N GLN A 195 7.34 23.01 7.60
CA GLN A 195 7.06 22.67 6.20
C GLN A 195 8.28 22.83 5.28
N PRO A 196 9.10 23.90 5.36
CA PRO A 196 10.32 24.01 4.57
C PRO A 196 11.31 22.87 4.82
N MET A 197 11.41 22.39 6.07
CA MET A 197 12.30 21.29 6.45
C MET A 197 11.80 19.95 5.92
N ILE A 198 10.48 19.70 5.96
CA ILE A 198 9.85 18.52 5.37
C ILE A 198 10.13 18.48 3.86
N ALA A 199 9.88 19.59 3.16
CA ALA A 199 10.14 19.71 1.73
C ALA A 199 11.62 19.47 1.39
N GLN A 200 12.54 20.10 2.13
CA GLN A 200 13.98 19.89 1.95
C GLN A 200 14.39 18.41 2.15
N THR A 201 13.81 17.74 3.15
CA THR A 201 14.12 16.34 3.45
C THR A 201 13.78 15.43 2.27
N PHE A 202 12.57 15.57 1.72
CA PHE A 202 12.16 14.79 0.55
C PHE A 202 12.86 15.20 -0.75
N GLU A 203 13.29 16.45 -0.89
CA GLU A 203 14.06 16.87 -2.06
C GLU A 203 15.47 16.26 -2.06
N ARG A 204 16.15 16.23 -0.92
CA ARG A 204 17.51 15.68 -0.81
C ARG A 204 17.59 14.20 -1.17
N VAL A 205 16.59 13.40 -0.78
CA VAL A 205 16.61 11.95 -1.04
C VAL A 205 16.38 11.59 -2.51
N LYS A 206 15.98 12.56 -3.36
CA LYS A 206 15.89 12.34 -4.82
C LYS A 206 17.25 12.26 -5.48
N SER A 207 18.26 12.96 -4.94
CA SER A 207 19.59 13.09 -5.55
C SER A 207 20.73 12.52 -4.71
N ALA A 208 20.47 12.12 -3.46
CA ALA A 208 21.44 11.50 -2.58
C ALA A 208 20.84 10.37 -1.74
N SER A 209 21.67 9.39 -1.37
CA SER A 209 21.25 8.32 -0.46
C SER A 209 20.79 8.90 0.89
N PRO A 210 19.66 8.45 1.47
CA PRO A 210 19.22 8.87 2.80
C PRO A 210 20.30 8.73 3.87
N LYS A 211 21.13 7.68 3.78
CA LYS A 211 22.29 7.50 4.66
C LYS A 211 23.30 8.65 4.50
N ALA A 212 23.62 9.06 3.29
CA ALA A 212 24.63 10.11 3.06
C ALA A 212 24.17 11.51 3.54
N VAL A 213 22.86 11.76 3.61
CA VAL A 213 22.30 13.07 3.98
C VAL A 213 21.74 13.13 5.40
N GLN A 214 21.94 12.08 6.21
CA GLN A 214 21.52 12.05 7.60
C GLN A 214 22.20 13.16 8.42
N THR A 215 21.42 13.94 9.16
CA THR A 215 21.92 14.96 10.10
C THR A 215 21.26 14.79 11.48
N GLY A 216 21.53 15.72 12.40
CA GLY A 216 20.90 15.76 13.72
C GLY A 216 21.79 15.24 14.87
N PRO A 217 21.29 15.30 16.11
CA PRO A 217 22.07 14.96 17.30
C PRO A 217 22.42 13.47 17.39
N ALA A 218 21.55 12.58 16.89
CA ALA A 218 21.78 11.13 16.91
C ALA A 218 23.07 10.73 16.17
N ILE A 219 23.23 11.15 14.90
CA ILE A 219 24.43 10.84 14.11
C ILE A 219 25.70 11.52 14.66
N ARG A 220 25.58 12.71 15.28
CA ARG A 220 26.72 13.39 15.93
C ARG A 220 27.05 12.84 17.32
N GLN A 221 26.26 11.90 17.83
CA GLN A 221 26.34 11.41 19.21
C GLN A 221 26.33 12.57 20.23
N ASP A 222 25.50 13.59 19.98
CA ASP A 222 25.33 14.74 20.86
C ASP A 222 24.45 14.36 22.06
N ILE A 223 25.08 13.71 23.05
CA ILE A 223 24.40 13.17 24.24
C ILE A 223 23.69 14.28 25.02
N THR A 224 24.28 15.47 25.11
CA THR A 224 23.68 16.62 25.83
C THR A 224 22.32 16.99 25.24
N THR A 225 22.27 17.18 23.91
CA THR A 225 21.00 17.49 23.22
C THR A 225 20.01 16.33 23.33
N ILE A 226 20.49 15.08 23.20
CA ILE A 226 19.63 13.88 23.29
C ILE A 226 18.96 13.79 24.66
N GLU A 227 19.71 13.97 25.76
CA GLU A 227 19.16 13.90 27.11
C GLU A 227 18.18 15.07 27.39
N GLN A 228 18.45 16.27 26.87
CA GLN A 228 17.49 17.38 26.95
C GLN A 228 16.17 17.07 26.24
N HIS A 229 16.22 16.44 25.05
CA HIS A 229 15.01 16.00 24.36
C HIS A 229 14.24 14.95 25.16
N LYS A 230 14.93 14.00 25.80
CA LYS A 230 14.27 12.99 26.65
C LYS A 230 13.54 13.64 27.82
N VAL A 231 14.11 14.68 28.42
CA VAL A 231 13.44 15.47 29.48
C VAL A 231 12.18 16.15 28.96
N LEU A 232 12.20 16.73 27.76
CA LEU A 232 10.99 17.31 27.13
C LEU A 232 9.89 16.27 26.88
N LEU A 233 10.27 15.01 26.67
CA LEU A 233 9.37 13.90 26.40
C LEU A 233 8.95 13.11 27.65
N ALA A 234 9.30 13.59 28.86
CA ALA A 234 9.04 12.87 30.10
C ALA A 234 7.54 12.56 30.32
N ASP A 235 6.66 13.48 29.94
CA ASP A 235 5.20 13.30 30.03
C ASP A 235 4.59 12.55 28.82
N HIS A 236 5.43 12.10 27.88
CA HIS A 236 5.03 11.39 26.66
C HIS A 236 5.77 10.04 26.50
N PRO A 237 5.53 9.06 27.40
CA PRO A 237 6.33 7.84 27.48
C PRO A 237 6.34 6.99 26.20
N GLU A 238 5.22 6.95 25.45
CA GLU A 238 5.19 6.21 24.18
C GLU A 238 5.98 6.93 23.07
N LEU A 239 5.97 8.27 23.05
CA LEU A 239 6.77 9.05 22.12
C LEU A 239 8.27 8.97 22.46
N LEU A 240 8.61 8.94 23.76
CA LEU A 240 9.98 8.73 24.22
C LEU A 240 10.55 7.42 23.67
N LYS A 241 9.79 6.31 23.74
CA LYS A 241 10.22 5.02 23.15
C LYS A 241 10.50 5.12 21.65
N VAL A 242 9.65 5.83 20.91
CA VAL A 242 9.85 6.06 19.46
C VAL A 242 11.12 6.88 19.21
N TYR A 243 11.31 7.96 19.97
CA TYR A 243 12.48 8.82 19.86
C TYR A 243 13.79 8.06 20.15
N GLU A 244 13.81 7.24 21.20
CA GLU A 244 14.96 6.42 21.58
C GLU A 244 15.25 5.36 20.52
N ALA A 245 14.25 4.61 20.07
CA ALA A 245 14.42 3.60 19.03
C ALA A 245 14.97 4.18 17.72
N LEU A 246 14.50 5.36 17.30
CA LEU A 246 15.01 6.05 16.11
C LEU A 246 16.44 6.56 16.33
N THR A 247 16.74 7.12 17.51
CA THR A 247 18.08 7.61 17.86
C THR A 247 19.10 6.48 17.84
N GLU A 248 18.78 5.36 18.50
CA GLU A 248 19.62 4.16 18.55
C GLU A 248 19.81 3.54 17.15
N SER A 249 18.74 3.45 16.36
CA SER A 249 18.78 2.94 14.99
C SER A 249 19.68 3.78 14.08
N ILE A 250 19.58 5.11 14.17
CA ILE A 250 20.46 6.04 13.44
C ILE A 250 21.92 5.82 13.89
N GLN A 251 22.19 5.79 15.19
CA GLN A 251 23.54 5.57 15.69
C GLN A 251 24.13 4.24 15.22
N ALA A 252 23.37 3.15 15.31
CA ALA A 252 23.82 1.83 14.86
C ALA A 252 24.12 1.78 13.35
N MET A 253 23.33 2.49 12.53
CA MET A 253 23.53 2.53 11.07
C MET A 253 24.78 3.33 10.65
N HIS A 254 25.14 4.35 11.43
CA HIS A 254 26.21 5.31 11.10
C HIS A 254 27.53 5.05 11.82
N HIS A 255 27.46 4.45 13.01
CA HIS A 255 28.59 4.08 13.86
C HIS A 255 28.48 2.60 14.22
N PRO A 256 28.58 1.68 13.24
CA PRO A 256 28.48 0.26 13.52
C PRO A 256 29.57 -0.11 14.52
N LYS A 257 29.18 -0.77 15.62
CA LYS A 257 30.17 -1.36 16.54
C LYS A 257 31.03 -2.30 15.71
N ALA A 258 32.36 -2.14 15.80
CA ALA A 258 33.27 -3.11 15.22
C ALA A 258 32.88 -4.49 15.78
N LEU A 259 32.66 -5.47 14.90
CA LEU A 259 32.47 -6.85 15.30
C LEU A 259 33.73 -7.29 16.05
N SER A 260 33.63 -7.38 17.37
CA SER A 260 34.64 -8.00 18.24
C SER A 260 34.52 -9.51 18.20
#